data_AF-A0A9D6YD37-F1
#
_entry.id   AF-A0A9D6YD37-F1
#
_cell.length_a   1.000
_cell.length_b   1.000
_cell.length_c   1.000
_cell.angle_alpha   90.00
_cell.angle_beta   90.00
_cell.angle_gamma   90.00
#
_symmetry.space_group_name_H-M   'P 1'
#
loop_
_entity.id
_entity.type
_entity.pdbx_description
1 polymer ?
#
loop_
_entity_poly.entity_id
_entity_poly.type
_entity_poly.pdbx_seq_one_letter_code
_entity_poly.pdbx_strand_id
1 'polypeptide(L)'
;MKTNQNLKKPFGTAQMVDIAHVRYLAWEDAFDVEFEDGLSFLEPHATIRKANRISGRAIPVEVMLDTETHGGFEVRYDTGEVAEVSWAFIRELPPKRNGRKD
;
A
#
# COMPACT_ATOMS: atom_id res chain seq x y z
N MET A 1 11.28 -9.73 9.82
CA MET A 1 11.74 -9.53 8.42
C MET A 1 12.14 -8.06 8.27
N LYS A 2 13.24 -7.69 7.59
CA LYS A 2 13.63 -6.27 7.48
C LYS A 2 12.70 -5.54 6.50
N THR A 3 11.89 -4.61 7.00
CA THR A 3 11.02 -3.71 6.23
C THR A 3 11.86 -2.84 5.31
N ASN A 4 11.84 -3.12 4.00
CA ASN A 4 12.63 -2.41 3.00
C ASN A 4 11.91 -1.15 2.48
N GLN A 5 11.58 -0.20 3.36
CA GLN A 5 11.11 1.14 2.93
C GLN A 5 12.12 1.82 1.98
N ASN A 6 13.40 1.42 2.03
CA ASN A 6 14.47 1.87 1.13
C ASN A 6 14.31 1.44 -0.34
N LEU A 7 13.36 0.56 -0.68
CA LEU A 7 13.12 0.16 -2.07
C LEU A 7 12.12 1.07 -2.79
N LYS A 8 11.35 1.89 -2.06
CA LYS A 8 10.44 2.84 -2.71
C LYS A 8 11.23 3.84 -3.54
N LYS A 9 10.78 4.08 -4.78
CA LYS A 9 11.40 5.05 -5.69
C LYS A 9 10.83 6.45 -5.45
N PRO A 10 11.52 7.52 -5.86
CA PRO A 10 10.91 8.84 -5.90
C PRO A 10 9.60 8.84 -6.73
N PHE A 11 8.66 9.70 -6.34
CA PHE A 11 7.40 9.89 -7.07
C PHE A 11 7.61 10.08 -8.58
N GLY A 12 6.87 9.32 -9.38
CA GLY A 12 6.89 9.36 -10.85
C GLY A 12 8.14 8.75 -11.50
N THR A 13 8.90 7.92 -10.78
CA THR A 13 10.15 7.34 -11.30
C THR A 13 10.20 5.81 -11.27
N ALA A 14 9.24 5.15 -10.62
CA ALA A 14 9.12 3.70 -10.71
C ALA A 14 8.49 3.29 -12.05
N GLN A 15 8.94 2.16 -12.58
CA GLN A 15 8.32 1.51 -13.73
C GLN A 15 7.13 0.67 -13.26
N MET A 16 5.99 0.80 -13.96
CA MET A 16 4.79 0.01 -13.68
C MET A 16 5.07 -1.49 -13.78
N VAL A 17 4.67 -2.23 -12.75
CA VAL A 17 4.78 -3.69 -12.62
C VAL A 17 3.56 -4.16 -11.84
N ASP A 18 2.90 -5.21 -12.32
CA ASP A 18 1.67 -5.72 -11.71
C ASP A 18 1.89 -6.22 -10.28
N ILE A 19 0.86 -6.05 -9.45
CA ILE A 19 0.77 -6.71 -8.15
C ILE A 19 0.35 -8.17 -8.40
N ALA A 20 1.20 -9.09 -7.93
CA ALA A 20 0.96 -10.52 -8.03
C ALA A 20 0.07 -11.01 -6.88
N HIS A 21 0.42 -10.62 -5.65
CA HIS A 21 -0.29 -11.04 -4.45
C HIS A 21 -0.33 -9.94 -3.39
N VAL A 22 -1.40 -9.94 -2.60
CA VAL A 22 -1.53 -9.11 -1.40
C VAL A 22 -2.15 -9.92 -0.28
N ARG A 23 -1.59 -9.79 0.93
CA ARG A 23 -2.17 -10.39 2.15
C ARG A 23 -1.92 -9.51 3.37
N TYR A 24 -2.86 -9.52 4.30
CA TYR A 24 -2.68 -8.91 5.61
C TYR A 24 -2.01 -9.89 6.57
N LEU A 25 -0.89 -9.47 7.17
CA LEU A 25 -0.14 -10.21 8.19
C LEU A 25 -0.50 -9.66 9.57
N ALA A 26 -1.53 -10.23 10.20
CA ALA A 26 -2.05 -9.75 11.49
C ALA A 26 -1.00 -9.68 12.60
N TRP A 27 0.01 -10.55 12.56
CA TRP A 27 1.09 -10.58 13.56
C TRP A 27 2.12 -9.45 13.40
N GLU A 28 2.23 -8.84 12.22
CA GLU A 28 3.09 -7.66 11.94
C GLU A 28 2.27 -6.34 11.86
N ASP A 29 0.94 -6.40 11.92
CA ASP A 29 0.02 -5.28 11.59
C ASP A 29 0.41 -4.59 10.26
N ALA A 30 0.62 -5.39 9.21
CA ALA A 30 1.12 -4.93 7.92
C ALA A 30 0.59 -5.74 6.74
N PHE A 31 0.66 -5.15 5.55
CA PHE A 31 0.28 -5.77 4.28
C PHE A 31 1.54 -6.18 3.54
N ASP A 32 1.62 -7.46 3.21
CA ASP A 32 2.65 -8.01 2.35
C ASP A 32 2.16 -7.96 0.91
N VAL A 33 2.87 -7.18 0.08
CA VAL A 33 2.52 -6.91 -1.31
C VAL A 33 3.65 -7.40 -2.20
N GLU A 34 3.37 -8.41 -3.00
CA GLU A 34 4.31 -9.05 -3.91
C GLU A 34 4.04 -8.58 -5.35
N PHE A 35 5.12 -8.30 -6.10
CA PHE A 35 5.09 -7.82 -7.48
C PHE A 35 5.69 -8.84 -8.44
N GLU A 36 5.28 -8.80 -9.70
CA GLU A 36 5.79 -9.69 -10.77
C GLU A 36 7.30 -9.55 -11.04
N ASP A 37 7.93 -8.44 -10.63
CA ASP A 37 9.39 -8.25 -10.71
C ASP A 37 10.17 -8.94 -9.58
N GLY A 38 9.47 -9.70 -8.73
CA GLY A 38 10.04 -10.43 -7.61
C GLY A 38 10.32 -9.57 -6.37
N LEU A 39 9.91 -8.30 -6.37
CA LEU A 39 10.01 -7.44 -5.20
C LEU A 39 8.78 -7.61 -4.30
N SER A 40 9.03 -7.55 -2.98
CA SER A 40 7.97 -7.57 -1.97
C SER A 40 8.13 -6.39 -1.02
N PHE A 41 6.99 -5.80 -0.65
CA PHE A 41 6.92 -4.67 0.27
C PHE A 41 6.04 -5.05 1.44
N LEU A 42 6.54 -4.80 2.65
CA LEU A 42 5.75 -4.89 3.87
C LEU A 42 5.29 -3.48 4.25
N GLU A 43 4.06 -3.14 3.83
CA GLU A 43 3.45 -1.83 4.07
C GLU A 43 2.70 -1.82 5.41
N PRO A 44 3.10 -0.98 6.38
CA PRO A 44 2.42 -0.93 7.66
C PRO A 44 0.95 -0.53 7.52
N HIS A 45 0.08 -1.24 8.23
CA HIS A 45 -1.35 -0.97 8.24
C HIS A 45 -1.66 0.46 8.73
N ALA A 46 -0.87 0.96 9.69
CA ALA A 46 -0.96 2.35 10.14
C ALA A 46 -0.78 3.39 9.01
N THR A 47 0.08 3.13 8.02
CA THR A 47 0.27 4.03 6.88
C THR A 47 -0.98 4.08 6.00
N ILE A 48 -1.56 2.90 5.69
CA ILE A 48 -2.77 2.77 4.87
C ILE A 48 -3.95 3.43 5.58
N ARG A 49 -4.15 3.17 6.88
CA ARG A 49 -5.21 3.80 7.67
C ARG A 49 -5.12 5.32 7.64
N LYS A 50 -3.91 5.86 7.88
CA LYS A 50 -3.68 7.30 7.87
C LYS A 50 -3.99 7.91 6.50
N ALA A 51 -3.56 7.27 5.41
CA ALA A 51 -3.77 7.76 4.06
C ALA A 51 -5.25 7.77 3.66
N ASN A 52 -5.99 6.73 4.08
CA ASN A 52 -7.39 6.52 3.73
C ASN A 52 -8.39 7.03 4.79
N ARG A 53 -7.89 7.68 5.87
CA ARG A 53 -8.70 8.19 7.00
C ARG A 53 -9.51 7.10 7.72
N ILE A 54 -8.97 5.89 7.77
CA ILE A 54 -9.58 4.76 8.47
C ILE A 54 -9.35 4.90 9.97
N SER A 55 -10.36 4.54 10.76
CA SER A 55 -10.26 4.43 12.21
C SER A 55 -9.04 3.61 12.67
N GLY A 56 -8.33 4.11 13.69
CA GLY A 56 -7.19 3.41 14.28
C GLY A 56 -7.55 2.09 14.99
N ARG A 57 -8.85 1.82 15.20
CA ARG A 57 -9.36 0.56 15.77
C ARG A 57 -9.92 -0.41 14.73
N ALA A 58 -10.01 0.01 13.47
CA ALA A 58 -10.56 -0.80 12.40
C ALA A 58 -9.68 -2.04 12.15
N ILE A 59 -10.33 -3.19 11.94
CA ILE A 59 -9.69 -4.47 11.69
C ILE A 59 -9.96 -4.87 10.23
N PRO A 60 -8.93 -5.19 9.43
CA PRO A 60 -9.13 -5.70 8.08
C PRO A 60 -9.91 -7.02 8.12
N VAL A 61 -10.99 -7.11 7.35
CA VAL A 61 -11.80 -8.33 7.20
C VAL A 61 -11.68 -8.95 5.82
N GLU A 62 -11.34 -8.14 4.82
CA GLU A 62 -11.17 -8.60 3.43
C GLU A 62 -10.10 -7.76 2.74
N VAL A 63 -9.29 -8.41 1.90
CA VAL A 63 -8.31 -7.76 1.03
C VAL A 63 -8.54 -8.28 -0.38
N MET A 64 -8.78 -7.38 -1.32
CA MET A 64 -9.14 -7.73 -2.70
C MET A 64 -8.17 -7.05 -3.66
N LEU A 65 -7.43 -7.86 -4.43
CA LEU A 65 -6.63 -7.37 -5.53
C LEU A 65 -7.54 -6.89 -6.67
N ASP A 66 -7.19 -5.78 -7.32
CA ASP A 66 -7.80 -5.43 -8.60
C ASP A 66 -7.33 -6.41 -9.68
N THR A 67 -8.21 -7.34 -10.08
CA THR A 67 -7.91 -8.37 -11.07
C THR A 67 -8.01 -7.88 -12.52
N GLU A 68 -8.54 -6.67 -12.76
CA GLU A 68 -8.61 -6.12 -14.11
C GLU A 68 -7.30 -5.45 -14.49
N THR A 69 -6.75 -4.62 -13.58
CA THR A 69 -5.55 -3.83 -13.89
C THR A 69 -4.31 -4.27 -13.11
N HIS A 70 -4.47 -5.04 -12.03
CA HIS A 70 -3.40 -5.37 -11.09
C HIS A 70 -2.67 -4.12 -10.53
N GLY A 71 -3.30 -2.96 -10.62
CA GLY A 71 -2.74 -1.65 -10.28
C GLY A 71 -3.02 -1.20 -8.85
N GLY A 72 -3.68 -2.03 -8.04
CA GLY A 72 -4.00 -1.72 -6.66
C GLY A 72 -4.81 -2.81 -5.98
N PHE A 73 -5.23 -2.54 -4.75
CA PHE A 73 -6.11 -3.42 -3.98
C PHE A 73 -6.99 -2.62 -3.02
N GLU A 74 -8.10 -3.22 -2.65
CA GLU A 74 -9.00 -2.71 -1.61
C GLU A 74 -8.80 -3.46 -0.29
N VAL A 75 -8.96 -2.75 0.81
CA VAL A 75 -9.06 -3.33 2.16
C VAL A 75 -10.40 -2.92 2.74
N ARG A 76 -11.25 -3.90 3.07
CA ARG A 76 -12.49 -3.67 3.80
C ARG A 76 -12.30 -3.94 5.28
N TYR A 77 -12.92 -3.11 6.10
CA TYR A 77 -12.82 -3.17 7.56
C TYR A 77 -14.12 -3.61 8.21
N ASP A 78 -14.02 -4.14 9.42
CA ASP A 78 -15.17 -4.50 10.28
C ASP A 78 -16.10 -3.31 10.59
N THR A 79 -15.57 -2.10 10.57
CA THR A 79 -16.30 -0.84 10.71
C THR A 79 -17.12 -0.44 9.48
N GLY A 80 -16.99 -1.17 8.36
CA GLY A 80 -17.58 -0.82 7.06
C GLY A 80 -16.78 0.22 6.27
N GLU A 81 -15.66 0.71 6.82
CA GLU A 81 -14.73 1.56 6.09
C GLU A 81 -14.02 0.75 4.98
N VAL A 82 -13.57 1.44 3.92
CA VAL A 82 -12.81 0.86 2.81
C VAL A 82 -11.58 1.73 2.55
N ALA A 83 -10.42 1.09 2.41
CA ALA A 83 -9.20 1.74 1.94
C ALA A 83 -8.87 1.25 0.54
N GLU A 84 -8.61 2.19 -0.37
CA GLU A 84 -8.03 1.90 -1.68
C GLU A 84 -6.53 2.13 -1.61
N VAL A 85 -5.76 1.17 -2.09
CA VAL A 85 -4.30 1.23 -2.07
C VAL A 85 -3.78 1.02 -3.48
N SER A 86 -3.18 2.07 -4.05
CA SER A 86 -2.63 2.01 -5.39
C SER A 86 -1.22 1.42 -5.42
N TRP A 87 -0.84 0.88 -6.57
CA TRP A 87 0.52 0.48 -6.91
C TRP A 87 1.55 1.54 -6.53
N ALA A 88 1.29 2.81 -6.89
CA ALA A 88 2.20 3.92 -6.65
C ALA A 88 2.38 4.19 -5.14
N PHE A 89 1.33 4.02 -4.34
CA PHE A 89 1.43 4.16 -2.90
C PHE A 89 2.44 3.16 -2.30
N ILE A 90 2.50 1.94 -2.83
CA ILE A 90 3.44 0.91 -2.38
C ILE A 90 4.85 1.14 -2.96
N ARG A 91 4.95 1.55 -4.23
CA ARG A 91 6.22 1.60 -4.97
C ARG A 91 6.97 2.91 -4.85
N GLU A 92 6.28 3.99 -4.51
CA GLU A 92 6.84 5.33 -4.56
C GLU A 92 6.77 6.06 -3.23
N LEU A 93 7.77 6.90 -3.00
CA LEU A 93 7.75 7.92 -1.96
C LEU A 93 6.78 9.03 -2.38
N PRO A 94 6.11 9.69 -1.43
CA PRO A 94 5.29 10.86 -1.74
C PRO A 94 6.14 11.93 -2.42
N PRO A 95 5.54 12.77 -3.28
CA PRO A 95 6.25 13.85 -3.94
C PRO A 95 6.90 14.76 -2.89
N LYS A 96 8.18 15.10 -3.10
CA LYS A 96 8.84 16.10 -2.27
C LYS A 96 8.09 17.41 -2.43
N ARG A 97 7.73 18.04 -1.31
CA ARG A 97 7.17 19.38 -1.31
C ARG A 97 8.26 20.36 -1.76
N ASN A 98 8.42 20.51 -3.07
CA ASN A 98 9.22 21.60 -3.62
C ASN A 98 8.49 22.88 -3.23
N GLY A 99 9.11 23.72 -2.41
CA GLY A 99 8.50 24.95 -1.92
C GLY A 99 8.07 25.86 -3.07
N ARG A 100 6.80 25.75 -3.50
CA ARG A 100 6.10 26.90 -4.06
C ARG A 100 5.79 27.80 -2.86
N LYS A 101 6.52 28.92 -2.77
CA LYS A 101 6.00 30.11 -2.12
C LYS A 101 4.73 30.49 -2.88
N ASP A 102 3.65 30.63 -2.13
CA ASP A 102 2.47 31.39 -2.53
C ASP A 102 2.88 32.82 -2.93
#